data_AF-A0A353GVS5-F1
#
_entry.id   AF-A0A353GVS5-F1
#
_cell.length_a   1.000
_cell.length_b   1.000
_cell.length_c   1.000
_cell.angle_alpha   90.00
_cell.angle_beta   90.00
_cell.angle_gamma   90.00
#
_symmetry.space_group_name_H-M   'P 1'
#
loop_
_entity.id
_entity.type
_entity.pdbx_description
1 polymer ?
#
loop_
_entity_poly.entity_id
_entity_poly.type
_entity_poly.pdbx_seq_one_letter_code
_entity_poly.pdbx_strand_id
1 'polypeptide(L)'
;MILSKYQLVTILSLIGLTIVIVLSFVLHSYLFLIWGVILVFGFRTILYMYGMFSARSNFFFKTVKGKEFFNNQKGILFRFDDGPHPLYTPQILDILKSEGIQALFAVTGNSAEKYPEIVQRMYRENHIIANHTYSHPCNILFLHYKRIRDEIVRTNQIIQNITGVEPRYFCSPIGHKNQIIGKVIKDLGLIPVMWDIRTWDTHASYEQIMAVIKKKLKSPAIIMFHDSIIHSKNDREPTVRALRETIRILKEQKYL
;
A
#
# COMPACT_ATOMS: atom_id res chain seq x y z
N MET A 1 10.21 11.01 24.54
CA MET A 1 9.79 10.84 23.14
C MET A 1 10.51 9.62 22.57
N ILE A 2 9.78 8.57 22.17
CA ILE A 2 10.39 7.34 21.62
C ILE A 2 10.84 7.63 20.18
N LEU A 3 12.13 7.44 19.89
CA LEU A 3 12.68 7.60 18.55
C LEU A 3 12.07 6.59 17.57
N SER A 4 11.76 7.03 16.35
CA SER A 4 11.35 6.10 15.29
C SER A 4 12.52 5.22 14.86
N LYS A 5 12.23 4.08 14.21
CA LYS A 5 13.27 3.18 13.68
C LYS A 5 14.21 3.89 12.69
N TYR A 6 13.66 4.75 11.82
CA TYR A 6 14.48 5.50 10.88
C TYR A 6 15.35 6.56 11.57
N GLN A 7 14.86 7.22 12.63
CA GLN A 7 15.65 8.16 13.43
C GLN A 7 16.80 7.45 14.13
N LEU A 8 16.51 6.29 14.74
CA LEU A 8 17.52 5.46 15.40
C LEU A 8 18.61 5.03 14.42
N VAL A 9 18.25 4.47 13.26
CA VAL A 9 19.24 4.09 12.23
C VAL A 9 20.04 5.30 11.76
N THR A 10 19.42 6.46 11.60
CA THR A 10 20.13 7.69 11.21
C THR A 10 21.17 8.09 12.25
N ILE A 11 20.79 8.12 13.53
CA ILE A 11 21.68 8.46 14.64
C ILE A 11 22.83 7.45 14.74
N LEU A 12 22.52 6.14 14.69
CA LEU A 12 23.53 5.08 14.74
C LEU A 12 24.50 5.16 13.56
N SER A 13 24.02 5.50 12.35
CA SER A 13 24.91 5.72 11.20
C SER A 13 25.81 6.93 11.38
N LEU A 14 25.33 8.01 12.00
CA LEU A 14 26.17 9.18 12.29
C LEU A 14 27.24 8.85 13.34
N ILE A 15 26.87 8.13 14.41
CA ILE A 15 27.82 7.66 15.43
C ILE A 15 28.86 6.72 14.78
N GLY A 16 28.41 5.75 13.98
CA GLY A 16 29.29 4.83 13.27
C GLY A 16 30.26 5.55 12.33
N LEU A 17 29.80 6.58 11.62
CA LEU A 17 30.64 7.42 10.78
C LEU A 17 31.70 8.15 11.62
N THR A 18 31.33 8.74 12.76
CA THR A 18 32.29 9.39 13.67
C THR A 18 33.36 8.41 14.16
N ILE A 19 32.98 7.19 14.54
CA ILE A 19 33.92 6.14 14.97
C ILE A 19 34.87 5.77 13.83
N VAL A 20 34.35 5.55 12.61
CA VAL A 20 35.18 5.23 11.43
C VAL A 20 36.19 6.34 11.17
N ILE A 21 35.77 7.61 11.26
CA ILE A 21 36.66 8.76 11.08
C ILE A 21 37.77 8.75 12.14
N VAL A 22 37.43 8.64 13.43
CA VAL A 22 38.42 8.64 14.52
C VAL A 22 39.40 7.47 14.37
N LEU A 23 38.90 6.26 14.11
CA LEU A 23 39.76 5.09 13.92
C LEU A 23 40.65 5.21 12.68
N SER A 24 40.19 5.84 11.61
CA SER A 24 41.04 6.05 10.42
C SER A 24 42.25 6.93 10.71
N PHE A 25 42.12 7.93 11.60
CA PHE A 25 43.23 8.74 12.06
C PHE A 25 44.18 7.94 12.94
N VAL A 26 43.65 7.16 13.90
CA VAL A 26 44.48 6.31 14.79
C VAL A 26 45.26 5.27 13.96
N LEU A 27 44.61 4.64 12.98
CA LEU A 27 45.21 3.62 12.12
C LEU A 27 46.03 4.20 10.96
N HIS A 28 46.03 5.52 10.77
CA HIS A 28 46.69 6.20 9.65
C HIS A 28 46.34 5.59 8.28
N SER A 29 45.07 5.18 8.09
CA SER A 29 44.63 4.41 6.92
C SER A 29 43.42 5.03 6.22
N TYR A 30 43.68 5.60 5.04
CA TYR A 30 42.62 6.10 4.15
C TYR A 30 41.75 4.98 3.59
N LEU A 31 42.31 3.78 3.37
CA LEU A 31 41.53 2.63 2.92
C LEU A 31 40.51 2.21 3.97
N PHE A 32 40.89 2.22 5.25
CA PHE A 32 39.95 1.95 6.34
C PHE A 32 38.81 2.98 6.38
N LEU A 33 39.13 4.27 6.22
CA LEU A 33 38.11 5.33 6.14
C LEU A 33 37.12 5.07 5.00
N ILE A 34 37.62 4.81 3.78
CA ILE A 34 36.78 4.57 2.59
C ILE A 34 35.86 3.37 2.83
N TRP A 35 36.40 2.22 3.23
CA TRP A 35 35.60 1.02 3.45
C TRP A 35 34.62 1.16 4.62
N GLY A 36 35.02 1.84 5.69
CA GLY A 36 34.14 2.11 6.83
C GLY A 36 32.97 3.02 6.45
N VAL A 37 33.23 4.08 5.68
CA VAL A 37 32.19 4.98 5.15
C VAL A 37 31.24 4.21 4.23
N ILE A 38 31.78 3.44 3.28
CA ILE A 38 30.98 2.58 2.38
C ILE A 38 30.11 1.61 3.18
N LEU A 39 30.65 0.99 4.23
CA LEU A 39 29.91 0.04 5.06
C LEU A 39 28.77 0.73 5.80
N VAL A 40 29.04 1.85 6.47
CA VAL A 40 28.03 2.59 7.24
C VAL A 40 26.91 3.11 6.33
N PHE A 41 27.25 3.78 5.22
CA PHE A 41 26.26 4.33 4.29
C PHE A 41 25.59 3.25 3.46
N GLY A 42 26.31 2.21 3.04
CA GLY A 42 25.78 1.07 2.30
C GLY A 42 24.74 0.32 3.11
N PHE A 43 25.05 -0.02 4.36
CA PHE A 43 24.11 -0.68 5.27
C PHE A 43 22.86 0.19 5.51
N ARG A 44 23.04 1.49 5.78
CA ARG A 44 21.93 2.43 5.94
C ARG A 44 21.06 2.49 4.69
N THR A 45 21.67 2.57 3.52
CA THR A 45 20.98 2.64 2.23
C THR A 45 20.15 1.38 2.00
N ILE A 46 20.68 0.20 2.30
CA ILE A 46 19.94 -1.07 2.20
C ILE A 46 18.70 -1.06 3.10
N LEU A 47 18.83 -0.59 4.36
CA LEU A 47 17.70 -0.50 5.27
C LEU A 47 16.64 0.50 4.78
N TYR A 48 17.06 1.63 4.21
CA TYR A 48 16.16 2.62 3.64
C TYR A 48 15.42 2.05 2.42
N MET A 49 16.14 1.41 1.50
CA MET A 49 15.55 0.73 0.34
C MET A 49 14.54 -0.34 0.78
N TYR A 50 14.89 -1.18 1.75
CA TYR A 50 13.96 -2.14 2.34
C TYR A 50 12.73 -1.43 2.95
N GLY A 51 12.94 -0.34 3.67
CA GLY A 51 11.89 0.53 4.20
C GLY A 51 10.92 1.05 3.15
N MET A 52 11.45 1.51 2.03
CA MET A 52 10.70 2.22 0.99
C MET A 52 9.88 1.29 0.11
N PHE A 53 10.47 0.16 -0.29
CA PHE A 53 9.91 -0.70 -1.33
C PHE A 53 9.26 -1.99 -0.80
N SER A 54 9.56 -2.40 0.43
CA SER A 54 8.97 -3.62 0.99
C SER A 54 7.64 -3.35 1.66
N ALA A 55 6.55 -3.93 1.15
CA ALA A 55 5.22 -3.94 1.79
C ALA A 55 5.26 -4.47 3.24
N ARG A 56 6.22 -5.34 3.58
CA ARG A 56 6.36 -5.91 4.93
C ARG A 56 6.98 -4.95 5.94
N SER A 57 7.66 -3.92 5.47
CA SER A 57 8.44 -3.03 6.31
C SER A 57 7.56 -2.06 7.10
N ASN A 58 7.82 -2.01 8.41
CA ASN A 58 7.31 -1.01 9.33
C ASN A 58 8.41 0.01 9.71
N PHE A 59 9.37 0.26 8.82
CA PHE A 59 10.56 1.07 9.10
C PHE A 59 10.23 2.57 9.28
N PHE A 60 9.43 3.13 8.36
CA PHE A 60 9.03 4.54 8.42
C PHE A 60 7.81 4.77 9.29
N PHE A 61 6.81 3.89 9.21
CA PHE A 61 5.58 3.92 10.00
C PHE A 61 4.98 2.51 10.06
N LYS A 62 4.13 2.27 11.06
CA LYS A 62 3.39 1.00 11.19
C LYS A 62 2.30 0.94 10.14
N THR A 63 2.22 -0.15 9.39
CA THR A 63 1.16 -0.40 8.41
C THR A 63 0.18 -1.45 8.90
N VAL A 64 -1.08 -1.36 8.48
CA VAL A 64 -2.11 -2.38 8.70
C VAL A 64 -2.07 -3.39 7.55
N LYS A 65 -1.92 -4.67 7.91
CA LYS A 65 -2.11 -5.83 7.01
C LYS A 65 -3.18 -6.74 7.62
N GLY A 66 -3.35 -7.96 7.11
CA GLY A 66 -4.42 -8.86 7.53
C GLY A 66 -4.45 -9.11 9.04
N LYS A 67 -3.30 -9.39 9.65
CA LYS A 67 -3.22 -9.62 11.11
C LYS A 67 -3.68 -8.40 11.91
N GLU A 68 -3.23 -7.20 11.55
CA GLU A 68 -3.62 -5.98 12.25
C GLU A 68 -5.08 -5.60 11.97
N PHE A 69 -5.57 -5.82 10.75
CA PHE A 69 -6.93 -5.49 10.35
C PHE A 69 -7.97 -6.36 11.06
N PHE A 70 -7.74 -7.67 11.11
CA PHE A 70 -8.64 -8.64 11.76
C PHE A 70 -8.31 -8.91 13.23
N ASN A 71 -7.40 -8.13 13.84
CA ASN A 71 -6.97 -8.34 15.23
C ASN A 71 -6.57 -9.81 15.53
N ASN A 72 -5.79 -10.41 14.63
CA ASN A 72 -5.39 -11.83 14.63
C ASN A 72 -6.51 -12.88 14.48
N GLN A 73 -7.77 -12.46 14.30
CA GLN A 73 -8.85 -13.39 13.98
C GLN A 73 -8.75 -13.84 12.52
N LYS A 74 -9.41 -14.96 12.18
CA LYS A 74 -9.50 -15.42 10.79
C LYS A 74 -10.33 -14.41 9.98
N GLY A 75 -9.82 -14.02 8.82
CA GLY A 75 -10.55 -13.19 7.87
C GLY A 75 -9.72 -12.90 6.62
N ILE A 76 -10.41 -12.67 5.50
CA ILE A 76 -9.78 -12.23 4.26
C ILE A 76 -10.44 -10.92 3.84
N LEU A 77 -9.63 -9.90 3.59
CA LEU A 77 -10.09 -8.65 3.02
C LEU A 77 -9.61 -8.57 1.57
N PHE A 78 -10.55 -8.44 0.64
CA PHE A 78 -10.23 -8.05 -0.72
C PHE A 78 -10.01 -6.56 -0.78
N ARG A 79 -8.91 -6.17 -1.44
CA ARG A 79 -8.56 -4.77 -1.70
C ARG A 79 -8.41 -4.56 -3.21
N PHE A 80 -9.01 -3.52 -3.74
CA PHE A 80 -8.93 -3.11 -5.14
C PHE A 80 -8.34 -1.71 -5.25
N ASP A 81 -7.25 -1.56 -6.01
CA ASP A 81 -6.53 -0.31 -6.19
C ASP A 81 -6.77 0.30 -7.59
N ASP A 82 -6.59 1.63 -7.66
CA ASP A 82 -6.57 2.50 -8.85
C ASP A 82 -7.94 2.92 -9.41
N GLY A 83 -9.03 2.27 -9.01
CA GLY A 83 -10.39 2.59 -9.45
C GLY A 83 -10.95 3.93 -8.94
N PRO A 84 -12.24 4.20 -9.27
CA PRO A 84 -13.13 3.33 -10.06
C PRO A 84 -12.88 3.37 -11.59
N HIS A 85 -13.17 2.25 -12.26
CA HIS A 85 -13.25 2.13 -13.72
C HIS A 85 -14.67 1.75 -14.15
N PRO A 86 -15.25 2.39 -15.19
CA PRO A 86 -16.67 2.27 -15.51
C PRO A 86 -17.11 0.87 -15.97
N LEU A 87 -16.19 0.05 -16.49
CA LEU A 87 -16.51 -1.30 -16.96
C LEU A 87 -16.28 -2.39 -15.91
N TYR A 88 -15.20 -2.30 -15.14
CA TYR A 88 -14.70 -3.42 -14.34
C TYR A 88 -15.08 -3.31 -12.86
N THR A 89 -15.05 -2.09 -12.31
CA THR A 89 -15.46 -1.85 -10.93
C THR A 89 -16.93 -2.27 -10.71
N PRO A 90 -17.91 -1.95 -11.58
CA PRO A 90 -19.28 -2.45 -11.40
C PRO A 90 -19.40 -3.97 -11.42
N GLN A 91 -18.65 -4.67 -12.28
CA GLN A 91 -18.67 -6.14 -12.31
C GLN A 91 -18.11 -6.75 -11.03
N ILE A 92 -17.05 -6.15 -10.47
CA ILE A 92 -16.49 -6.55 -9.18
C ILE A 92 -17.52 -6.33 -8.07
N LEU A 93 -18.17 -5.17 -8.05
CA LEU A 93 -19.24 -4.86 -7.09
C LEU A 93 -20.41 -5.86 -7.20
N ASP A 94 -20.83 -6.22 -8.41
CA ASP A 94 -21.89 -7.22 -8.63
C ASP A 94 -21.52 -8.58 -8.04
N ILE A 95 -20.28 -9.05 -8.25
CA ILE A 95 -19.77 -10.30 -7.68
C ILE A 95 -19.80 -10.21 -6.14
N LEU A 96 -19.19 -9.17 -5.57
CA LEU A 96 -19.12 -8.98 -4.12
C LEU A 96 -20.51 -8.96 -3.48
N LYS A 97 -21.46 -8.24 -4.10
CA LYS A 97 -22.85 -8.18 -3.67
C LYS A 97 -23.55 -9.54 -3.72
N SER A 98 -23.40 -10.29 -4.81
CA SER A 98 -23.99 -11.63 -4.93
C SER A 98 -23.46 -12.62 -3.89
N GLU A 99 -22.23 -12.41 -3.43
CA GLU A 99 -21.56 -13.27 -2.47
C GLU A 99 -21.72 -12.77 -1.01
N GLY A 100 -22.34 -11.60 -0.80
CA GLY A 100 -22.48 -10.97 0.52
C GLY A 100 -21.16 -10.50 1.13
N ILE A 101 -20.15 -10.21 0.30
CA ILE A 101 -18.79 -9.89 0.74
C ILE A 101 -18.54 -8.38 0.69
N GLN A 102 -17.94 -7.85 1.75
CA GLN A 102 -17.45 -6.47 1.80
C GLN A 102 -15.96 -6.42 1.45
N ALA A 103 -15.55 -5.36 0.74
CA ALA A 103 -14.17 -5.15 0.32
C ALA A 103 -13.68 -3.74 0.67
N LEU A 104 -12.40 -3.50 0.44
CA LEU A 104 -11.78 -2.18 0.49
C LEU A 104 -11.43 -1.70 -0.93
N PHE A 105 -11.87 -0.51 -1.31
CA PHE A 105 -11.53 0.13 -2.57
C PHE A 105 -10.61 1.32 -2.30
N ALA A 106 -9.37 1.24 -2.76
CA ALA A 106 -8.40 2.32 -2.69
C ALA A 106 -8.55 3.19 -3.94
N VAL A 107 -9.36 4.24 -3.83
CA VAL A 107 -9.78 5.05 -4.97
C VAL A 107 -8.83 6.21 -5.22
N THR A 108 -8.56 6.47 -6.49
CA THR A 108 -7.84 7.66 -6.93
C THR A 108 -8.79 8.84 -7.07
N GLY A 109 -8.38 10.02 -6.65
CA GLY A 109 -9.25 11.21 -6.67
C GLY A 109 -9.67 11.60 -8.09
N ASN A 110 -8.79 11.48 -9.07
CA ASN A 110 -9.10 11.77 -10.47
C ASN A 110 -10.15 10.80 -11.07
N SER A 111 -10.20 9.55 -10.62
CA SER A 111 -11.19 8.57 -11.05
C SER A 111 -12.50 8.74 -10.29
N ALA A 112 -12.43 9.06 -8.99
CA ALA A 112 -13.59 9.37 -8.17
C ALA A 112 -14.35 10.62 -8.68
N GLU A 113 -13.63 11.66 -9.14
CA GLU A 113 -14.25 12.83 -9.79
C GLU A 113 -14.97 12.47 -11.10
N LYS A 114 -14.46 11.49 -11.85
CA LYS A 114 -15.03 11.08 -13.14
C LYS A 114 -16.23 10.15 -13.00
N TYR A 115 -16.22 9.29 -11.99
CA TYR A 115 -17.25 8.26 -11.78
C TYR A 115 -17.80 8.29 -10.36
N PRO A 116 -18.36 9.44 -9.90
CA PRO A 116 -18.86 9.59 -8.54
C PRO A 116 -19.99 8.61 -8.21
N GLU A 117 -20.79 8.21 -9.20
CA GLU A 117 -21.87 7.24 -9.05
C GLU A 117 -21.36 5.85 -8.62
N ILE A 118 -20.18 5.44 -9.09
CA ILE A 118 -19.58 4.16 -8.72
C ILE A 118 -19.03 4.22 -7.30
N VAL A 119 -18.39 5.33 -6.92
CA VAL A 119 -17.94 5.55 -5.53
C VAL A 119 -19.14 5.57 -4.58
N GLN A 120 -20.25 6.21 -4.98
CA GLN A 120 -21.47 6.21 -4.19
C GLN A 120 -22.10 4.82 -4.07
N ARG A 121 -22.02 4.01 -5.12
CA ARG A 121 -22.42 2.60 -5.06
C ARG A 121 -21.57 1.80 -4.08
N MET A 122 -20.24 1.96 -4.11
CA MET A 122 -19.34 1.31 -3.14
C MET A 122 -19.76 1.60 -1.70
N TYR A 123 -20.08 2.87 -1.42
CA TYR A 123 -20.53 3.30 -0.10
C TYR A 123 -21.87 2.68 0.30
N ARG A 124 -22.88 2.73 -0.59
CA ARG A 124 -24.21 2.12 -0.35
C ARG A 124 -24.16 0.61 -0.15
N GLU A 125 -23.21 -0.07 -0.78
CA GLU A 125 -22.98 -1.52 -0.64
C GLU A 125 -22.06 -1.87 0.56
N ASN A 126 -21.83 -0.89 1.45
CA ASN A 126 -21.08 -1.02 2.71
C ASN A 126 -19.63 -1.48 2.53
N HIS A 127 -18.99 -1.08 1.43
CA HIS A 127 -17.56 -1.26 1.24
C HIS A 127 -16.76 -0.14 1.90
N ILE A 128 -15.51 -0.45 2.24
CA ILE A 128 -14.57 0.55 2.77
C ILE A 128 -13.98 1.32 1.60
N ILE A 129 -14.10 2.64 1.60
CA ILE A 129 -13.46 3.51 0.60
C ILE A 129 -12.21 4.14 1.24
N ALA A 130 -11.06 3.89 0.64
CA ALA A 130 -9.76 4.36 1.09
C ALA A 130 -9.15 5.34 0.09
N ASN A 131 -8.31 6.24 0.57
CA ASN A 131 -7.60 7.21 -0.26
C ASN A 131 -6.40 6.56 -0.96
N HIS A 132 -6.27 6.77 -2.27
CA HIS A 132 -5.13 6.33 -3.08
C HIS A 132 -4.42 7.47 -3.83
N THR A 133 -4.29 8.64 -3.20
CA THR A 133 -3.85 9.91 -3.79
C THR A 133 -4.78 10.42 -4.89
N TYR A 134 -4.50 11.60 -5.47
CA TYR A 134 -5.36 12.17 -6.49
C TYR A 134 -4.99 11.66 -7.88
N SER A 135 -3.72 11.74 -8.25
CA SER A 135 -3.25 11.39 -9.60
C SER A 135 -2.40 10.12 -9.67
N HIS A 136 -2.22 9.40 -8.55
CA HIS A 136 -1.31 8.24 -8.46
C HIS A 136 0.12 8.57 -8.98
N PRO A 137 0.86 9.50 -8.34
CA PRO A 137 2.18 9.91 -8.83
C PRO A 137 3.22 8.78 -8.69
N CYS A 138 3.78 8.32 -9.82
CA CYS A 138 4.82 7.29 -9.84
C CYS A 138 6.09 7.70 -9.06
N ASN A 139 6.36 9.01 -8.98
CA ASN A 139 7.50 9.60 -8.27
C ASN A 139 7.19 10.04 -6.84
N ILE A 140 6.14 9.49 -6.18
CA ILE A 140 5.70 9.91 -4.84
C ILE A 140 6.82 9.98 -3.79
N LEU A 141 7.85 9.14 -3.90
CA LEU A 141 9.00 9.11 -2.99
C LEU A 141 9.84 10.40 -3.02
N PHE A 142 9.78 11.18 -4.10
CA PHE A 142 10.54 12.40 -4.32
C PHE A 142 9.70 13.68 -4.14
N LEU A 143 8.40 13.54 -3.87
CA LEU A 143 7.53 14.68 -3.65
C LEU A 143 7.73 15.28 -2.26
N HIS A 144 7.64 16.60 -2.18
CA HIS A 144 7.70 17.31 -0.91
C HIS A 144 6.39 17.18 -0.12
N TYR A 145 6.45 17.47 1.18
CA TYR A 145 5.32 17.35 2.12
C TYR A 145 4.03 17.98 1.59
N LYS A 146 4.07 19.25 1.19
CA LYS A 146 2.89 19.97 0.69
C LYS A 146 2.23 19.27 -0.51
N ARG A 147 3.01 18.79 -1.48
CA ARG A 147 2.44 18.10 -2.65
C ARG A 147 1.76 16.79 -2.27
N ILE A 148 2.39 15.98 -1.42
CA ILE A 148 1.79 14.73 -0.93
C ILE A 148 0.51 15.03 -0.13
N ARG A 149 0.53 16.07 0.71
CA ARG A 149 -0.64 16.51 1.46
C ARG A 149 -1.77 16.94 0.53
N ASP A 150 -1.48 17.72 -0.50
CA ASP A 150 -2.49 18.21 -1.45
C ASP A 150 -3.13 17.04 -2.23
N GLU A 151 -2.33 16.05 -2.65
CA GLU A 151 -2.83 14.80 -3.28
C GLU A 151 -3.83 14.07 -2.37
N ILE A 152 -3.51 13.94 -1.08
CA ILE A 152 -4.34 13.19 -0.13
C ILE A 152 -5.58 13.99 0.26
N VAL A 153 -5.42 15.26 0.62
CA VAL A 153 -6.53 16.11 1.09
C VAL A 153 -7.56 16.31 -0.02
N ARG A 154 -7.12 16.54 -1.27
CA ARG A 154 -8.03 16.67 -2.40
C ARG A 154 -8.86 15.41 -2.59
N THR A 155 -8.24 14.23 -2.57
CA THR A 155 -8.96 12.96 -2.68
C THR A 155 -9.90 12.70 -1.50
N ASN A 156 -9.50 13.05 -0.27
CA ASN A 156 -10.41 12.96 0.89
C ASN A 156 -11.66 13.82 0.70
N GLN A 157 -11.49 15.07 0.26
CA GLN A 157 -12.61 15.99 0.01
C GLN A 157 -13.56 15.45 -1.07
N ILE A 158 -13.01 14.90 -2.17
CA ILE A 158 -13.82 14.29 -3.24
C ILE A 158 -14.65 13.13 -2.69
N ILE A 159 -14.01 12.20 -1.97
CA ILE A 159 -14.71 11.03 -1.40
C ILE A 159 -15.76 11.48 -0.39
N GLN A 160 -15.45 12.45 0.48
CA GLN A 160 -16.38 12.99 1.46
C GLN A 160 -17.57 13.69 0.80
N ASN A 161 -17.36 14.45 -0.28
CA ASN A 161 -18.43 15.11 -1.00
C ASN A 161 -19.38 14.12 -1.68
N ILE A 162 -18.86 12.98 -2.15
CA ILE A 162 -19.68 11.93 -2.78
C ILE A 162 -20.46 11.16 -1.71
N THR A 163 -19.77 10.71 -0.65
CA THR A 163 -20.29 9.70 0.29
C THR A 163 -20.84 10.27 1.59
N GLY A 164 -20.52 11.52 1.91
CA GLY A 164 -20.79 12.14 3.21
C GLY A 164 -19.80 11.74 4.32
N VAL A 165 -18.83 10.85 4.04
CA VAL A 165 -17.92 10.29 5.03
C VAL A 165 -16.46 10.55 4.66
N GLU A 166 -15.66 10.99 5.63
CA GLU A 166 -14.23 11.17 5.40
C GLU A 166 -13.50 9.80 5.40
N PRO A 167 -12.60 9.54 4.42
CA PRO A 167 -11.83 8.31 4.40
C PRO A 167 -10.93 8.17 5.63
N ARG A 168 -10.99 7.00 6.28
CA ARG A 168 -10.09 6.67 7.42
C ARG A 168 -8.79 6.02 6.98
N TYR A 169 -8.78 5.35 5.84
CA TYR A 169 -7.67 4.53 5.38
C TYR A 169 -6.92 5.19 4.22
N PHE A 170 -5.60 5.04 4.21
CA PHE A 170 -4.74 5.46 3.13
C PHE A 170 -3.96 4.27 2.57
N CYS A 171 -3.94 4.18 1.25
CA CYS A 171 -3.22 3.18 0.50
C CYS A 171 -2.16 3.92 -0.32
N SER A 172 -0.88 3.68 -0.06
CA SER A 172 0.18 4.40 -0.79
C SER A 172 0.33 3.86 -2.21
N PRO A 173 0.41 4.71 -3.25
CA PRO A 173 0.74 4.30 -4.61
C PRO A 173 1.94 3.36 -4.66
N ILE A 174 1.80 2.23 -5.36
CA ILE A 174 2.84 1.20 -5.53
C ILE A 174 3.27 0.52 -4.21
N GLY A 175 2.71 0.93 -3.06
CA GLY A 175 3.14 0.53 -1.72
C GLY A 175 4.39 1.25 -1.20
N HIS A 176 4.79 2.34 -1.88
CA HIS A 176 5.96 3.12 -1.52
C HIS A 176 5.80 3.84 -0.17
N LYS A 177 6.89 3.93 0.60
CA LYS A 177 6.89 4.56 1.92
C LYS A 177 8.13 5.42 2.12
N ASN A 178 8.00 6.55 2.80
CA ASN A 178 9.13 7.31 3.32
C ASN A 178 8.68 8.12 4.56
N GLN A 179 9.60 8.86 5.19
CA GLN A 179 9.25 9.69 6.35
C GLN A 179 8.25 10.82 6.02
N ILE A 180 8.25 11.35 4.81
CA ILE A 180 7.38 12.47 4.42
C ILE A 180 5.93 11.98 4.31
N ILE A 181 5.71 10.88 3.59
CA ILE A 181 4.42 10.18 3.50
C ILE A 181 3.92 9.83 4.90
N GLY A 182 4.79 9.25 5.74
CA GLY A 182 4.44 8.92 7.13
C GLY A 182 4.02 10.14 7.96
N LYS A 183 4.68 11.28 7.77
CA LYS A 183 4.32 12.53 8.45
C LYS A 183 2.96 13.04 7.98
N VAL A 184 2.70 13.09 6.67
CA VAL A 184 1.41 13.53 6.12
C VAL A 184 0.26 12.66 6.62
N ILE A 185 0.41 11.34 6.53
CA ILE A 185 -0.61 10.37 7.01
C ILE A 185 -0.91 10.59 8.50
N LYS A 186 0.15 10.77 9.32
CA LYS A 186 -0.01 11.03 10.75
C LYS A 186 -0.72 12.36 11.02
N ASP A 187 -0.33 13.43 10.34
CA ASP A 187 -0.90 14.77 10.51
C ASP A 187 -2.38 14.81 10.08
N LEU A 188 -2.79 13.93 9.14
CA LEU A 188 -4.17 13.77 8.70
C LEU A 188 -4.95 12.67 9.44
N GLY A 189 -4.35 11.99 10.42
CA GLY A 189 -5.02 10.93 11.19
C GLY A 189 -5.39 9.67 10.39
N LEU A 190 -4.77 9.45 9.22
CA LEU A 190 -5.09 8.34 8.33
C LEU A 190 -4.39 7.04 8.76
N ILE A 191 -5.03 5.91 8.49
CA ILE A 191 -4.49 4.58 8.78
C ILE A 191 -3.88 3.99 7.50
N PRO A 192 -2.55 3.78 7.44
CA PRO A 192 -1.91 3.22 6.26
C PRO A 192 -2.17 1.72 6.13
N VAL A 193 -2.83 1.31 5.05
CA VAL A 193 -3.15 -0.08 4.74
C VAL A 193 -2.22 -0.60 3.64
N MET A 194 -1.63 -1.76 3.87
CA MET A 194 -0.80 -2.50 2.90
C MET A 194 -1.49 -3.83 2.54
N TRP A 195 -0.74 -4.81 2.06
CA TRP A 195 -1.25 -6.11 1.66
C TRP A 195 -0.33 -7.23 2.16
N ASP A 196 -0.89 -8.44 2.27
CA ASP A 196 -0.14 -9.67 2.50
C ASP A 196 0.13 -10.39 1.17
N ILE A 197 -0.83 -10.33 0.25
CA ILE A 197 -0.80 -10.99 -1.05
C ILE A 197 -1.03 -9.95 -2.15
N ARG A 198 0.01 -9.70 -2.96
CA ARG A 198 -0.08 -8.95 -4.22
C ARG A 198 -0.19 -9.94 -5.37
N THR A 199 -1.25 -9.81 -6.15
CA THR A 199 -1.61 -10.74 -7.22
C THR A 199 -0.86 -10.50 -8.53
N TRP A 200 -0.33 -9.29 -8.71
CA TRP A 200 0.36 -8.84 -9.94
C TRP A 200 -0.55 -8.83 -11.19
N ASP A 201 -1.85 -8.79 -10.97
CA ASP A 201 -2.93 -8.74 -11.96
C ASP A 201 -2.85 -7.58 -12.97
N THR A 202 -2.07 -6.52 -12.73
CA THR A 202 -1.70 -5.50 -13.75
C THR A 202 -1.08 -6.07 -15.03
N HIS A 203 -0.36 -7.19 -14.94
CA HIS A 203 0.34 -7.79 -16.09
C HIS A 203 0.29 -9.32 -16.12
N ALA A 204 -0.16 -9.96 -15.04
CA ALA A 204 -0.24 -11.41 -14.93
C ALA A 204 -1.48 -11.99 -15.65
N SER A 205 -1.34 -13.22 -16.17
CA SER A 205 -2.50 -14.01 -16.63
C SER A 205 -3.34 -14.49 -15.44
N TYR A 206 -4.56 -14.97 -15.72
CA TYR A 206 -5.43 -15.59 -14.72
C TYR A 206 -4.72 -16.71 -13.96
N GLU A 207 -4.01 -17.59 -14.66
CA GLU A 207 -3.30 -18.74 -14.08
C GLU A 207 -2.18 -18.28 -13.15
N GLN A 208 -1.46 -17.23 -13.53
CA GLN A 208 -0.39 -16.65 -12.70
C GLN A 208 -0.95 -16.00 -11.44
N ILE A 209 -2.06 -15.26 -11.55
CA ILE A 209 -2.77 -14.69 -10.39
C ILE A 209 -3.17 -15.80 -9.43
N MET A 210 -3.83 -16.85 -9.94
CA MET A 210 -4.29 -17.97 -9.11
C MET A 210 -3.15 -18.76 -8.48
N ALA A 211 -2.02 -18.93 -9.19
CA ALA A 211 -0.83 -19.58 -8.64
C ALA A 211 -0.26 -18.79 -7.45
N VAL A 212 -0.22 -17.46 -7.53
CA VAL A 212 0.21 -16.60 -6.41
C VAL A 212 -0.72 -16.73 -5.22
N ILE A 213 -2.04 -16.68 -5.47
CA ILE A 213 -3.06 -16.78 -4.41
C ILE A 213 -2.97 -18.15 -3.73
N LYS A 214 -3.05 -19.26 -4.47
CA LYS A 214 -2.98 -20.62 -3.92
C LYS A 214 -1.70 -20.85 -3.11
N LYS A 215 -0.56 -20.31 -3.55
CA LYS A 215 0.72 -20.45 -2.85
C LYS A 215 0.78 -19.65 -1.54
N LYS A 216 0.15 -18.49 -1.47
CA LYS A 216 0.33 -17.54 -0.36
C LYS A 216 -0.88 -17.43 0.57
N LEU A 217 -2.03 -17.97 0.18
CA LEU A 217 -3.27 -17.84 0.92
C LEU A 217 -3.15 -18.41 2.34
N LYS A 218 -3.14 -17.52 3.33
CA LYS A 218 -3.15 -17.83 4.76
C LYS A 218 -3.93 -16.74 5.48
N SER A 219 -4.93 -17.14 6.25
CA SER A 219 -5.76 -16.21 7.03
C SER A 219 -5.10 -15.86 8.38
N PRO A 220 -5.19 -14.61 8.87
CA PRO A 220 -5.78 -13.47 8.18
C PRO A 220 -4.87 -12.82 7.13
N ALA A 221 -5.45 -12.33 6.04
CA ALA A 221 -4.72 -11.65 4.98
C ALA A 221 -5.53 -10.57 4.26
N ILE A 222 -4.83 -9.57 3.73
CA ILE A 222 -5.35 -8.66 2.71
C ILE A 222 -4.81 -9.11 1.34
N ILE A 223 -5.72 -9.39 0.40
CA ILE A 223 -5.41 -9.73 -1.00
C ILE A 223 -5.65 -8.49 -1.84
N MET A 224 -4.60 -8.00 -2.49
CA MET A 224 -4.65 -6.79 -3.32
C MET A 224 -4.72 -7.14 -4.81
N PHE A 225 -5.76 -6.60 -5.44
CA PHE A 225 -6.04 -6.56 -6.86
C PHE A 225 -6.10 -5.09 -7.33
N HIS A 226 -6.30 -4.87 -8.63
CA HIS A 226 -6.57 -3.55 -9.22
C HIS A 226 -7.85 -3.62 -10.05
N ASP A 227 -8.74 -2.65 -9.89
CA ASP A 227 -10.00 -2.56 -10.63
C ASP A 227 -9.96 -1.55 -11.79
N SER A 228 -8.84 -0.83 -11.96
CA SER A 228 -8.60 0.10 -13.08
C SER A 228 -7.55 -0.39 -14.08
N ILE A 229 -7.62 0.12 -15.30
CA ILE A 229 -6.70 -0.23 -16.39
C ILE A 229 -5.48 0.70 -16.51
N ILE A 230 -5.38 1.75 -15.70
CA ILE A 230 -4.38 2.83 -15.83
C ILE A 230 -2.94 2.31 -15.93
N HIS A 231 -2.61 1.22 -15.22
CA HIS A 231 -1.27 0.62 -15.23
C HIS A 231 -1.22 -0.77 -15.88
N SER A 232 -2.15 -1.05 -16.79
CA SER A 232 -2.32 -2.39 -17.38
C SER A 232 -2.45 -2.39 -18.90
N LYS A 233 -2.43 -3.58 -19.50
CA LYS A 233 -2.68 -3.81 -20.94
C LYS A 233 -4.16 -3.65 -21.34
N ASN A 234 -4.87 -2.65 -20.79
CA ASN A 234 -6.28 -2.35 -21.06
C ASN A 234 -7.29 -3.47 -20.74
N ASP A 235 -6.93 -4.47 -19.92
CA ASP A 235 -7.85 -5.55 -19.57
C ASP A 235 -7.75 -5.93 -18.08
N ARG A 236 -8.90 -6.11 -17.43
CA ARG A 236 -9.05 -6.63 -16.05
C ARG A 236 -9.88 -7.92 -15.98
N GLU A 237 -10.29 -8.51 -17.09
CA GLU A 237 -11.03 -9.79 -17.09
C GLU A 237 -10.31 -10.90 -16.28
N PRO A 238 -8.97 -11.06 -16.35
CA PRO A 238 -8.26 -12.01 -15.49
C PRO A 238 -8.47 -11.75 -13.99
N THR A 239 -8.61 -10.49 -13.59
CA THR A 239 -8.86 -10.07 -12.20
C THR A 239 -10.26 -10.45 -11.78
N VAL A 240 -11.26 -10.14 -12.61
CA VAL A 240 -12.68 -10.46 -12.35
C VAL A 240 -12.86 -11.98 -12.23
N ARG A 241 -12.24 -12.76 -13.12
CA ARG A 241 -12.24 -14.23 -13.07
C ARG A 241 -11.52 -14.77 -11.83
N ALA A 242 -10.34 -14.23 -11.52
CA ALA A 242 -9.58 -14.63 -10.34
C ALA A 242 -10.32 -14.33 -9.04
N LEU A 243 -11.07 -13.23 -8.97
CA LEU A 243 -11.91 -12.91 -7.81
C LEU A 243 -12.96 -13.99 -7.57
N ARG A 244 -13.74 -14.36 -8.60
CA ARG A 244 -14.77 -15.41 -8.50
C ARG A 244 -14.17 -16.72 -8.00
N GLU A 245 -13.06 -17.15 -8.60
CA GLU A 245 -12.39 -18.40 -8.21
C GLU A 245 -11.82 -18.33 -6.79
N THR A 246 -11.25 -17.18 -6.42
CA THR A 246 -10.72 -16.99 -5.07
C THR A 246 -11.82 -17.08 -4.02
N ILE A 247 -12.97 -16.44 -4.26
CA ILE A 247 -14.13 -16.55 -3.36
C ILE A 247 -14.58 -18.00 -3.21
N ARG A 248 -14.65 -18.77 -4.31
CA ARG A 248 -14.97 -20.20 -4.27
C ARG A 248 -14.01 -20.98 -3.37
N ILE A 249 -12.70 -20.81 -3.57
CA ILE A 249 -11.66 -21.47 -2.76
C ILE A 249 -11.79 -21.10 -1.27
N LEU A 250 -12.05 -19.82 -0.98
CA LEU A 250 -12.19 -19.35 0.40
C LEU A 250 -13.40 -19.95 1.11
N LYS A 251 -14.53 -20.11 0.40
CA LYS A 251 -15.73 -20.78 0.93
C LYS A 251 -15.47 -22.27 1.20
N GLU A 252 -14.83 -22.97 0.27
CA GLU A 252 -14.43 -24.37 0.47
C GLU A 252 -13.51 -24.56 1.68
N GLN A 253 -12.61 -23.59 1.92
CA GLN A 253 -11.67 -23.61 3.05
C GLN A 253 -12.22 -23.00 4.34
N LYS A 254 -13.50 -22.58 4.37
CA LYS A 254 -14.18 -21.96 5.53
C LYS A 254 -13.45 -20.73 6.07
N TYR A 255 -12.94 -19.89 5.18
CA TYR A 255 -12.36 -18.58 5.51
C TYR A 255 -13.35 -17.42 5.41
N LEU A 256 -14.50 -17.65 4.77
CA LEU A 256 -15.64 -16.73 4.62
C LEU A 256 -16.89 -17.36 5.22
#